data_AF-A0A8H6YS31-F1
#
_entry.id   AF-A0A8H6YS31-F1
#
_cell.length_a   1.000
_cell.length_b   1.000
_cell.length_c   1.000
_cell.angle_alpha   90.00
_cell.angle_beta   90.00
_cell.angle_gamma   90.00
#
_symmetry.space_group_name_H-M   'P 1'
#
loop_
_entity.id
_entity.type
_entity.pdbx_description
1 polymer ?
#
loop_
_entity_poly.entity_id
_entity_poly.type
_entity_poly.pdbx_seq_one_letter_code
_entity_poly.pdbx_strand_id
1 'polypeptide(L)'
;MKGLGSKLKELAPMLWNILATTSTTHNLAAEAPETRRDRSLVFTMVCAMMSILHSQKANNFQAVIALFLLGSGASKREIEVFAHAGISLSYKSVMNYLDTLSQEGVLQFWAVWRECMCSLVWDNLNIAFRVESAS
;
A
#
# COMPACT_ATOMS: atom_id res chain seq x y z
N MET A 1 15.32 -20.30 3.85
CA MET A 1 16.13 -19.34 3.07
C MET A 1 17.22 -19.98 2.19
N LYS A 2 17.53 -21.29 2.29
CA LYS A 2 18.48 -21.94 1.38
C LYS A 2 17.94 -21.89 -0.07
N GLY A 3 18.73 -21.34 -1.00
CA GLY A 3 18.40 -21.28 -2.43
C GLY A 3 17.68 -20.02 -2.94
N LEU A 4 17.34 -19.06 -2.07
CA LEU A 4 16.69 -17.81 -2.52
C LEU A 4 17.69 -16.88 -3.23
N GLY A 5 18.93 -16.82 -2.75
CA GLY A 5 19.99 -16.01 -3.38
C GLY A 5 20.33 -16.47 -4.80
N SER A 6 20.34 -17.78 -5.07
CA SER A 6 20.57 -18.30 -6.42
C SER A 6 19.42 -17.96 -7.37
N LYS A 7 18.16 -18.08 -6.92
CA LYS A 7 16.98 -17.66 -7.71
C LYS A 7 16.97 -16.16 -8.00
N LEU A 8 17.35 -15.34 -7.03
CA LEU A 8 17.42 -13.88 -7.21
C LEU A 8 18.54 -13.48 -8.18
N LYS A 9 19.65 -14.21 -8.18
CA LYS A 9 20.72 -14.03 -9.16
C LYS A 9 20.25 -14.32 -10.59
N GLU A 10 19.38 -15.32 -10.77
CA GLU A 10 18.77 -15.63 -12.08
C GLU A 10 17.73 -14.59 -12.50
N LEU A 11 16.86 -14.17 -11.58
CA LEU A 11 15.74 -13.26 -11.88
C LEU A 11 16.16 -11.78 -12.01
N ALA A 12 17.18 -11.35 -11.26
CA ALA A 12 17.64 -9.97 -11.23
C ALA A 12 19.19 -9.89 -11.31
N PRO A 13 19.78 -10.35 -12.42
CA PRO A 13 21.24 -10.51 -12.55
C PRO A 13 21.98 -9.16 -12.50
N MET A 14 21.40 -8.10 -13.07
CA MET A 14 22.03 -6.77 -13.07
C MET A 14 22.11 -6.20 -11.66
N LEU A 15 21.02 -6.30 -10.89
CA LEU A 15 20.97 -5.84 -9.50
C LEU A 15 21.93 -6.64 -8.61
N TRP A 16 21.96 -7.96 -8.78
CA TRP A 16 22.90 -8.84 -8.07
C TRP A 16 24.35 -8.46 -8.36
N ASN A 17 24.68 -8.18 -9.62
CA ASN A 17 26.03 -7.79 -10.02
C ASN A 17 26.44 -6.43 -9.46
N ILE A 18 25.55 -5.44 -9.42
CA ILE A 18 25.82 -4.13 -8.79
C ILE A 18 26.09 -4.30 -7.30
N LEU A 19 25.29 -5.10 -6.60
CA LEU A 19 25.52 -5.39 -5.17
C LEU A 19 26.84 -6.12 -4.95
N ALA A 20 27.20 -7.06 -5.84
CA ALA A 20 28.46 -7.79 -5.76
C ALA A 20 29.69 -6.89 -5.99
N THR A 21 29.65 -6.00 -6.98
CA THR A 21 30.77 -5.11 -7.34
C THR A 21 30.98 -4.00 -6.31
N THR A 22 29.91 -3.35 -5.84
CA THR A 22 29.98 -2.29 -4.83
C THR A 22 30.54 -2.77 -3.50
N SER A 23 30.25 -4.02 -3.13
CA SER A 23 30.76 -4.63 -1.89
C SER A 23 32.18 -5.20 -2.01
N THR A 24 32.76 -5.30 -3.22
CA THR A 24 34.19 -5.66 -3.40
C THR A 24 35.09 -4.44 -3.33
N THR A 25 34.58 -3.25 -3.64
CA THR A 25 35.35 -2.00 -3.66
C THR A 25 35.90 -1.61 -2.28
N HIS A 26 35.31 -2.11 -1.19
CA HIS A 26 35.73 -1.76 0.17
C HIS A 26 36.82 -2.65 0.79
N ASN A 27 37.36 -3.63 0.03
CA ASN A 27 38.35 -4.60 0.52
C ASN A 27 39.81 -4.24 0.19
N LEU A 28 40.12 -2.99 -0.19
CA LEU A 28 41.51 -2.52 -0.29
C LEU A 28 42.09 -2.05 1.06
N ALA A 29 41.33 -2.10 2.15
CA ALA A 29 41.85 -1.77 3.47
C ALA A 29 41.36 -2.74 4.55
N ALA A 30 42.34 -3.31 5.24
CA ALA A 30 42.28 -3.96 6.55
C ALA A 30 41.84 -5.43 6.63
N GLU A 31 42.85 -6.23 6.98
CA GLU A 31 42.82 -7.57 7.52
C GLU A 31 41.98 -7.65 8.81
N ALA A 32 41.02 -8.60 8.89
CA ALA A 32 40.61 -9.27 10.12
C ALA A 32 39.70 -10.48 9.80
N PRO A 33 40.00 -11.69 10.33
CA PRO A 33 39.09 -12.84 10.27
C PRO A 33 38.04 -12.73 11.40
N GLU A 34 36.96 -13.51 11.31
CA GLU A 34 36.01 -13.86 12.40
C GLU A 34 34.58 -13.29 12.43
N THR A 35 34.11 -12.45 11.50
CA THR A 35 32.63 -12.27 11.38
C THR A 35 32.17 -11.87 9.98
N ARG A 36 32.53 -12.67 8.98
CA ARG A 36 32.05 -12.47 7.60
C ARG A 36 30.58 -12.88 7.51
N ARG A 37 29.66 -11.95 7.85
CA ARG A 37 28.22 -12.08 7.60
C ARG A 37 28.03 -12.56 6.15
N ASP A 38 27.32 -13.67 5.97
CA ASP A 38 27.21 -14.32 4.66
C ASP A 38 26.67 -13.32 3.64
N ARG A 39 27.54 -12.90 2.72
CA ARG A 39 27.28 -11.83 1.75
C ARG A 39 26.09 -12.17 0.86
N SER A 40 25.87 -13.46 0.63
CA SER A 40 24.71 -13.96 -0.11
C SER A 40 23.39 -13.68 0.63
N LEU A 41 23.37 -13.77 1.97
CA LEU A 41 22.19 -13.43 2.78
C LEU A 41 21.90 -11.93 2.74
N VAL A 42 22.94 -11.09 2.80
CA VAL A 42 22.79 -9.62 2.73
C VAL A 42 22.19 -9.22 1.38
N PHE A 43 22.70 -9.75 0.26
CA PHE A 43 22.14 -9.44 -1.07
C PHE A 43 20.71 -9.96 -1.24
N THR A 44 20.45 -11.18 -0.75
CA THR A 44 19.11 -11.75 -0.76
C THR A 44 18.13 -10.85 -0.01
N MET A 45 18.52 -10.30 1.14
CA MET A 45 17.70 -9.38 1.93
C MET A 45 17.46 -8.06 1.20
N VAL A 46 18.51 -7.45 0.62
CA VAL A 46 18.42 -6.19 -0.13
C VAL A 46 17.50 -6.34 -1.36
N CYS A 47 17.67 -7.40 -2.14
CA CYS A 47 16.78 -7.70 -3.26
C CYS A 47 15.34 -7.94 -2.81
N ALA A 48 15.13 -8.70 -1.73
CA ALA A 48 13.79 -8.93 -1.18
C ALA A 48 13.13 -7.62 -0.73
N MET A 49 13.86 -6.73 -0.07
CA MET A 49 13.37 -5.42 0.34
C MET A 49 12.98 -4.55 -0.86
N MET A 50 13.81 -4.50 -1.90
CA MET A 50 13.44 -3.78 -3.13
C MET A 50 12.22 -4.38 -3.82
N SER A 51 12.09 -5.71 -3.85
CA SER A 51 10.89 -6.36 -4.36
C SER A 51 9.64 -6.00 -3.55
N ILE A 52 9.76 -5.91 -2.22
CA ILE A 52 8.67 -5.46 -1.34
C ILE A 52 8.31 -4.00 -1.63
N LEU A 53 9.30 -3.11 -1.73
CA LEU A 53 9.07 -1.69 -2.02
C LEU A 53 8.47 -1.46 -3.40
N HIS A 54 8.94 -2.19 -4.41
CA HIS A 54 8.38 -2.17 -5.75
C HIS A 54 6.96 -2.72 -5.77
N SER A 55 6.70 -3.82 -5.03
CA SER A 55 5.37 -4.37 -4.84
C SER A 55 4.44 -3.35 -4.19
N GLN A 56 4.87 -2.63 -3.15
CA GLN A 56 4.07 -1.58 -2.52
C GLN A 56 3.74 -0.43 -3.48
N LYS A 57 4.72 0.05 -4.26
CA LYS A 57 4.50 1.13 -5.24
C LYS A 57 3.58 0.70 -6.40
N ALA A 58 3.74 -0.53 -6.88
CA ALA A 58 2.84 -1.11 -7.89
C ALA A 58 1.43 -1.34 -7.34
N ASN A 59 1.32 -1.74 -6.07
CA ASN A 59 0.05 -1.93 -5.38
C ASN A 59 -0.70 -0.59 -5.23
N ASN A 60 0.02 0.49 -4.92
CA ASN A 60 -0.56 1.84 -4.86
C ASN A 60 -1.07 2.32 -6.22
N PHE A 61 -0.31 2.08 -7.29
CA PHE A 61 -0.77 2.42 -8.65
C PHE A 61 -2.04 1.64 -9.01
N GLN A 62 -2.04 0.33 -8.81
CA GLN A 62 -3.21 -0.51 -9.05
C GLN A 62 -4.40 -0.10 -8.19
N ALA A 63 -4.18 0.32 -6.93
CA ALA A 63 -5.21 0.83 -6.04
C ALA A 63 -5.84 2.12 -6.55
N VAL A 64 -5.02 3.07 -7.03
CA VAL A 64 -5.50 4.35 -7.60
C VAL A 64 -6.34 4.10 -8.85
N ILE A 65 -5.89 3.26 -9.77
CA ILE A 65 -6.66 2.92 -10.98
C ILE A 65 -7.98 2.24 -10.60
N ALA A 66 -7.94 1.33 -9.64
CA ALA A 66 -9.14 0.60 -9.24
C ALA A 66 -10.16 1.49 -8.50
N LEU A 67 -9.71 2.42 -7.66
CA LEU A 67 -10.53 3.47 -7.05
C LEU A 67 -11.12 4.41 -8.12
N PHE A 68 -10.33 4.81 -9.10
CA PHE A 68 -10.78 5.64 -10.22
C PHE A 68 -11.89 4.95 -11.02
N LEU A 69 -11.70 3.67 -11.38
CA LEU A 69 -12.71 2.88 -12.09
C LEU A 69 -14.00 2.77 -11.28
N LEU A 70 -13.88 2.48 -9.98
CA LEU A 70 -15.03 2.38 -9.08
C LEU A 70 -15.78 3.71 -8.95
N GLY A 71 -15.06 4.83 -8.76
CA GLY A 71 -15.64 6.17 -8.68
C GLY A 71 -16.22 6.67 -10.01
N SER A 72 -15.73 6.16 -11.14
CA SER A 72 -16.26 6.43 -12.48
C SER A 72 -17.50 5.60 -12.83
N GLY A 73 -17.96 4.73 -11.92
CA GLY A 73 -19.14 3.88 -12.13
C GLY A 73 -18.88 2.63 -12.97
N ALA A 74 -17.62 2.19 -13.11
CA ALA A 74 -17.31 0.95 -13.81
C ALA A 74 -17.95 -0.25 -13.11
N SER A 75 -18.47 -1.18 -13.91
CA SER A 75 -19.08 -2.41 -13.38
C SER A 75 -18.04 -3.31 -12.73
N LYS A 76 -18.49 -4.15 -11.79
CA LYS A 76 -17.63 -5.17 -11.17
C LYS A 76 -16.89 -6.02 -12.19
N ARG A 77 -17.55 -6.37 -13.30
CA ARG A 77 -16.95 -7.20 -14.36
C ARG A 77 -15.80 -6.49 -15.07
N GLU A 78 -15.94 -5.21 -15.37
CA GLU A 78 -14.88 -4.42 -16.00
C GLU A 78 -13.67 -4.31 -15.07
N ILE A 79 -13.90 -4.01 -13.79
CA ILE A 79 -12.83 -3.93 -12.78
C ILE A 79 -12.09 -5.27 -12.66
N GLU A 80 -12.80 -6.40 -12.66
CA GLU A 80 -12.16 -7.73 -12.65
C GLU A 80 -11.34 -8.02 -13.91
N VAL A 81 -11.74 -7.51 -15.08
CA VAL A 81 -10.94 -7.64 -16.32
C VAL A 81 -9.62 -6.89 -16.18
N PHE A 82 -9.64 -5.64 -15.69
CA PHE A 82 -8.42 -4.87 -15.43
C PHE A 82 -7.55 -5.50 -14.34
N ALA A 83 -8.17 -6.15 -13.34
CA ALA A 83 -7.46 -6.87 -12.29
C ALA A 83 -6.74 -8.11 -12.84
N HIS A 84 -7.41 -8.90 -13.68
CA HIS A 84 -6.81 -10.05 -14.34
C HIS A 84 -5.68 -9.65 -15.30
N ALA A 85 -5.76 -8.46 -15.91
CA ALA A 85 -4.68 -7.89 -16.72
C ALA A 85 -3.51 -7.33 -15.89
N GLY A 86 -3.60 -7.30 -14.57
CA GLY A 86 -2.58 -6.73 -13.67
C GLY A 86 -2.53 -5.21 -13.67
N ILE A 87 -3.57 -4.54 -14.16
CA ILE A 87 -3.64 -3.07 -14.29
C ILE A 87 -4.30 -2.45 -13.06
N SER A 88 -5.23 -3.14 -12.42
CA SER A 88 -5.96 -2.67 -11.23
C SER A 88 -5.99 -3.73 -10.12
N LEU A 89 -6.42 -3.34 -8.93
CA LEU A 89 -6.83 -4.31 -7.91
C LEU A 89 -8.15 -4.98 -8.31
N SER A 90 -8.40 -6.18 -7.77
CA SER A 90 -9.71 -6.85 -7.88
C SER A 90 -10.78 -6.06 -7.15
N TYR A 91 -12.03 -6.18 -7.59
CA TYR A 91 -13.14 -5.42 -7.03
C TYR A 91 -13.25 -5.61 -5.51
N LYS A 92 -13.10 -6.86 -5.04
CA LYS A 92 -13.11 -7.18 -3.61
C LYS A 92 -12.01 -6.45 -2.84
N SER A 93 -10.81 -6.38 -3.41
CA SER A 93 -9.66 -5.72 -2.78
C SER A 93 -9.87 -4.22 -2.67
N VAL A 94 -10.49 -3.59 -3.69
CA VAL A 94 -10.85 -2.17 -3.66
C VAL A 94 -11.88 -1.87 -2.58
N MET A 95 -12.93 -2.70 -2.46
CA MET A 95 -13.96 -2.48 -1.43
C MET A 95 -13.38 -2.58 -0.03
N ASN A 96 -12.52 -3.57 0.24
CA ASN A 96 -11.82 -3.67 1.52
C ASN A 96 -10.91 -2.46 1.78
N TYR A 97 -10.23 -1.97 0.73
CA TYR A 97 -9.38 -0.79 0.82
C TYR A 97 -10.20 0.47 1.12
N LEU A 98 -11.37 0.62 0.50
CA LEU A 98 -12.32 1.70 0.79
C LEU A 98 -12.87 1.62 2.21
N ASP A 99 -13.26 0.44 2.69
CA ASP A 99 -13.75 0.27 4.06
C ASP A 99 -12.68 0.69 5.07
N THR A 100 -11.44 0.31 4.82
CA THR A 100 -10.29 0.70 5.66
C THR A 100 -10.08 2.21 5.65
N LEU A 101 -10.05 2.83 4.45
CA LEU A 101 -9.94 4.29 4.30
C LEU A 101 -11.09 5.04 4.98
N SER A 102 -12.31 4.51 4.90
CA SER A 102 -13.48 5.09 5.55
C SER A 102 -13.34 5.06 7.06
N GLN A 103 -12.92 3.93 7.63
CA GLN A 103 -12.66 3.81 9.08
C GLN A 103 -11.55 4.77 9.54
N GLU A 104 -10.46 4.89 8.78
CA GLU A 104 -9.39 5.86 9.05
C GLU A 104 -9.91 7.30 8.99
N GLY A 105 -10.71 7.63 7.98
CA GLY A 105 -11.34 8.94 7.83
C GLY A 105 -12.26 9.29 8.99
N VAL A 106 -13.05 8.34 9.48
CA VAL A 106 -13.90 8.51 10.67
C VAL A 106 -13.04 8.77 11.90
N LEU A 107 -11.95 8.03 12.09
CA LEU A 107 -11.04 8.25 13.22
C LEU A 107 -10.39 9.63 13.18
N GLN A 108 -9.96 10.09 11.99
CA GLN A 108 -9.44 11.44 11.80
C GLN A 108 -10.49 12.51 12.08
N PHE A 109 -11.73 12.32 11.61
CA PHE A 109 -12.84 13.21 11.90
C PHE A 109 -13.06 13.34 13.42
N TRP A 110 -13.07 12.22 14.15
CA TRP A 110 -13.19 12.25 15.61
C TRP A 110 -11.98 12.89 16.31
N ALA A 111 -10.78 12.78 15.75
CA ALA A 111 -9.61 13.48 16.27
C ALA A 111 -9.80 15.00 16.16
N VAL A 112 -10.17 15.49 14.97
CA VAL A 112 -10.43 16.92 14.73
C VAL A 112 -11.59 17.44 15.58
N TRP A 113 -12.69 16.68 15.68
CA TRP A 113 -13.86 17.05 16.49
C TRP A 113 -13.52 17.27 17.96
N ARG A 114 -12.58 16.48 18.51
CA ARG A 114 -12.15 16.62 19.91
C ARG A 114 -11.28 17.86 20.16
N GLU A 115 -10.60 18.35 19.14
CA GLU A 115 -9.69 19.49 19.24
C GLU A 115 -10.33 20.83 18.83
N CYS A 116 -11.44 20.79 18.09
CA CYS A 116 -12.11 21.97 17.57
C CYS A 116 -13.39 22.32 18.35
N MET A 117 -13.70 23.61 18.50
CA MET A 117 -15.06 24.03 18.85
C MET A 117 -15.96 23.83 17.64
N CYS A 118 -16.77 22.77 17.65
CA CYS A 118 -17.69 22.46 16.56
C CYS A 118 -19.07 23.05 16.82
N SER A 119 -19.64 23.73 15.82
CA SER A 119 -21.06 24.10 15.80
C SER A 119 -21.80 23.20 14.81
N LEU A 120 -22.92 22.64 15.26
CA LEU A 120 -23.71 21.67 14.51
C LEU A 120 -24.83 22.42 13.79
N VAL A 121 -24.61 22.76 12.52
CA VAL A 121 -25.59 23.49 11.69
C VAL A 121 -26.35 22.47 10.84
N TRP A 122 -27.62 22.26 11.17
CA TRP A 122 -28.56 21.51 10.33
C TRP A 122 -29.33 22.50 9.45
N ASP A 123 -29.35 22.28 8.15
CA ASP A 123 -30.05 23.13 7.17
C ASP A 123 -31.50 22.67 6.88
N ASN A 124 -31.86 21.45 7.27
CA ASN A 124 -33.12 20.81 6.86
C ASN A 124 -33.83 20.04 8.00
N LEU A 125 -34.00 20.67 9.16
CA LEU A 125 -34.75 20.10 10.26
C LEU A 125 -36.27 20.33 10.06
N ASN A 126 -36.96 19.40 9.39
CA ASN A 126 -38.43 19.43 9.31
C ASN A 126 -39.03 18.99 10.66
N ILE A 127 -39.08 19.88 11.65
CA ILE A 127 -39.81 19.63 12.89
C ILE A 127 -41.29 19.80 12.60
N ALA A 128 -41.98 18.68 12.35
CA ALA A 128 -43.44 18.66 12.30
C ALA A 128 -43.99 18.81 13.73
N PHE A 129 -44.26 20.04 14.16
CA PHE A 129 -45.03 20.28 15.38
C PHE A 129 -46.47 19.81 15.15
N ARG A 130 -46.89 18.77 15.88
CA ARG A 130 -48.33 18.48 16.01
C ARG A 130 -48.93 19.56 16.90
N VAL A 131 -49.59 20.54 16.27
CA VAL A 131 -50.49 21.45 16.98
C VAL A 131 -51.79 20.68 17.20
N GLU A 132 -51.94 20.04 18.37
CA GLU A 132 -53.27 19.65 18.84
C GLU A 132 -54.03 20.95 19.17
N SER A 133 -54.93 21.34 18.29
CA SER A 133 -55.93 22.36 18.58
C SER A 133 -56.83 21.85 19.71
N ALA A 134 -56.63 22.40 20.91
CA ALA A 134 -57.52 22.22 22.04
C ALA A 134 -58.94 22.67 21.62
N SER A 135 -59.85 21.72 21.75
CA SER A 135 -61.31 21.81 21.59
C SER A 135 -61.94 23.03 22.26
#